data_AF-A0A4Y7U4D7-F1
#
_entry.id   AF-A0A4Y7U4D7-F1
#
_cell.length_a   1.000
_cell.length_b   1.000
_cell.length_c   1.000
_cell.angle_alpha   90.00
_cell.angle_beta   90.00
_cell.angle_gamma   90.00
#
_symmetry.space_group_name_H-M   'P 1'
#
loop_
_entity.id
_entity.type
_entity.pdbx_description
1 polymer ?
#
loop_
_entity_poly.entity_id
_entity_poly.type
_entity_poly.pdbx_seq_one_letter_code
_entity_poly.pdbx_strand_id
1 'polypeptide(L)' 'GHNSFFKSPDGSEDWILYHANSKPGEGCGEKRSPRMQPIKWDKNGNPVIGDPLSEETVLAIPAM' A
#
# COMPACT_ATOMS: atom_id res chain seq x y z
N GLY A 1 -1.42 1.82 -8.68
CA GLY A 1 -1.71 3.11 -9.34
C GLY A 1 -2.95 3.74 -8.72
N HIS A 2 -3.21 5.03 -9.02
CA HIS A 2 -4.28 5.85 -8.42
C HIS A 2 -4.40 5.61 -6.91
N ASN A 3 -3.37 6.03 -6.19
CA ASN A 3 -3.25 5.74 -4.77
C ASN A 3 -3.85 6.86 -3.91
N SER A 4 -4.06 6.53 -2.64
CA SER A 4 -4.35 7.45 -1.56
C SER A 4 -3.36 7.21 -0.42
N PHE A 5 -3.25 8.18 0.48
CA PHE A 5 -2.46 8.08 1.70
C PHE A 5 -3.37 8.31 2.89
N PHE A 6 -3.13 7.60 3.99
CA PHE A 6 -3.86 7.78 5.24
C PHE A 6 -2.95 7.51 6.42
N LYS A 7 -3.37 7.98 7.59
CA LYS A 7 -2.73 7.64 8.87
C LYS A 7 -3.54 6.58 9.61
N SER A 8 -2.86 5.78 10.42
CA SER A 8 -3.52 4.94 11.42
C SER A 8 -4.43 5.80 12.33
N PRO A 9 -5.48 5.22 12.93
CA PRO A 9 -6.34 5.92 13.89
C PRO A 9 -5.60 6.69 15.00
N ASP A 10 -4.52 6.13 15.55
CA ASP A 10 -3.67 6.78 16.56
C ASP A 10 -2.70 7.83 15.98
N GLY A 11 -2.61 7.92 14.65
CA GLY A 11 -1.73 8.83 13.92
C GLY A 11 -0.26 8.42 13.86
N SER A 12 0.12 7.25 14.40
CA SER A 12 1.52 6.82 14.54
C SER A 12 2.12 6.24 13.25
N GLU A 13 1.28 5.79 12.31
CA GLU A 13 1.70 5.15 11.07
C GLU A 13 1.19 5.90 9.84
N ASP A 14 2.00 5.90 8.78
CA ASP A 14 1.60 6.32 7.44
C ASP A 14 1.37 5.09 6.55
N TRP A 15 0.32 5.12 5.76
CA TRP A 15 -0.07 4.00 4.90
C TRP A 15 -0.39 4.49 3.48
N ILE A 16 -0.11 3.63 2.50
CA ILE A 16 -0.55 3.80 1.11
C ILE A 16 -1.65 2.80 0.80
N LEU A 17 -2.73 3.25 0.13
CA LEU A 17 -3.75 2.41 -0.47
C LEU A 17 -3.71 2.62 -1.99
N TYR A 18 -3.70 1.56 -2.78
CA TYR A 18 -3.61 1.64 -4.24
C TYR A 18 -4.28 0.45 -4.90
N HIS A 19 -4.56 0.54 -6.21
CA HIS A 19 -4.97 -0.62 -7.00
C HIS A 19 -3.84 -1.13 -7.90
N ALA A 20 -3.76 -2.43 -8.13
CA ALA A 20 -2.80 -3.04 -9.06
C ALA A 20 -3.33 -4.35 -9.67
N ASN A 21 -2.72 -4.76 -10.78
CA ASN A 21 -2.94 -6.07 -11.39
C ASN A 21 -1.87 -7.07 -10.93
N SER A 22 -2.20 -8.35 -10.94
CA SER A 22 -1.29 -9.42 -10.51
C SER A 22 -0.44 -9.95 -11.66
N LYS A 23 -0.83 -9.68 -12.91
CA LYS A 23 -0.05 -10.04 -14.09
C LYS A 23 0.17 -8.84 -15.03
N PRO A 24 1.28 -8.84 -15.79
CA PRO A 24 1.47 -7.85 -16.85
C PRO A 24 0.38 -7.98 -17.92
N GLY A 25 0.06 -6.87 -18.59
CA GLY A 25 -0.90 -6.84 -19.71
C GLY A 25 -2.38 -6.81 -19.33
N GLU A 26 -2.74 -6.84 -18.04
CA GLU A 26 -4.15 -6.89 -17.61
C GLU A 26 -4.89 -5.54 -17.67
N GLY A 27 -4.19 -4.45 -17.98
CA GLY A 27 -4.80 -3.17 -18.35
C GLY A 27 -5.65 -2.49 -17.26
N CYS A 28 -6.60 -1.67 -17.70
CA CYS A 28 -7.61 -1.02 -16.87
C CYS A 28 -8.88 -1.87 -16.91
N GLY A 29 -9.16 -2.63 -15.85
CA GLY A 29 -10.34 -3.49 -15.80
C GLY A 29 -10.54 -4.16 -14.44
N GLU A 30 -11.44 -5.14 -14.42
CA GLU A 30 -11.95 -5.80 -13.20
C GLU A 30 -10.90 -6.64 -12.45
N LYS A 31 -9.75 -6.91 -13.07
CA LYS A 31 -8.66 -7.66 -12.43
C LYS A 31 -7.83 -6.83 -11.45
N ARG A 32 -8.05 -5.52 -11.40
CA ARG A 32 -7.38 -4.65 -10.44
C ARG A 32 -7.92 -4.90 -9.04
N SER A 33 -7.05 -5.30 -8.13
CA SER A 33 -7.39 -5.45 -6.71
C SER A 33 -6.85 -4.29 -5.88
N PRO A 34 -7.55 -3.89 -4.80
CA PRO A 34 -7.02 -2.95 -3.81
C PRO A 34 -5.88 -3.61 -3.02
N ARG A 35 -4.86 -2.83 -2.71
CA ARG A 35 -3.67 -3.23 -1.94
C ARG A 35 -3.27 -2.09 -1.03
N MET A 36 -2.79 -2.42 0.17
CA MET A 36 -2.26 -1.42 1.10
C MET A 36 -0.96 -1.89 1.74
N GLN A 37 -0.11 -0.95 2.15
CA GLN A 37 1.16 -1.22 2.83
C GLN A 37 1.55 -0.04 3.73
N PRO A 38 2.29 -0.29 4.83
CA PRO A 38 2.84 0.78 5.64
C PRO A 38 3.97 1.50 4.89
N ILE A 39 4.06 2.80 5.08
CA ILE A 39 5.15 3.64 4.60
C ILE A 39 6.18 3.74 5.72
N LYS A 40 7.42 3.37 5.42
CA LYS A 40 8.56 3.72 6.25
C LYS A 40 9.16 5.01 5.73
N TRP A 41 9.84 5.75 6.59
CA TRP A 41 10.53 6.98 6.21
C TRP A 41 12.03 6.81 6.44
N ASP A 42 12.84 7.16 5.45
CA ASP A 42 14.29 7.18 5.62
C ASP A 42 14.76 8.43 6.40
N LYS A 43 16.06 8.51 6.70
CA LYS A 43 16.65 9.64 7.44
C LYS A 43 16.55 10.98 6.70
N ASN A 44 16.31 10.95 5.40
CA ASN A 44 16.19 12.14 4.56
C ASN A 44 14.71 12.54 4.36
N GLY A 45 13.77 11.81 4.96
CA GLY A 45 12.34 12.05 4.82
C GLY A 45 11.75 11.54 3.51
N ASN A 46 12.39 10.57 2.83
CA ASN A 46 11.79 9.92 1.68
C ASN A 46 10.93 8.72 2.10
N PRO A 47 9.79 8.47 1.42
CA PRO A 47 8.99 7.29 1.67
C PRO A 47 9.68 6.04 1.12
N VAL A 48 9.78 5.02 1.96
CA VAL A 48 10.29 3.68 1.66
C VAL A 48 9.13 2.70 1.82
N ILE A 49 8.50 2.36 0.70
CA ILE A 49 7.34 1.45 0.64
C ILE A 49 7.81 0.00 0.47
N GLY A 50 8.89 -0.22 -0.28
CA GLY A 50 9.38 -1.55 -0.64
C GLY A 50 8.65 -2.16 -1.83
N ASP A 51 8.81 -3.48 -2.00
CA ASP A 51 8.15 -4.23 -3.06
C ASP A 51 6.66 -4.47 -2.75
N PRO A 52 5.79 -4.56 -3.78
CA PRO A 52 4.39 -4.93 -3.58
C PRO A 52 4.24 -6.28 -2.89
N LEU A 53 3.48 -6.31 -1.80
CA LEU A 53 3.13 -7.56 -1.13
C LEU A 53 2.19 -8.42 -1.97
N SER A 54 2.29 -9.74 -1.76
CA SER A 54 1.34 -10.72 -2.29
C SER A 54 -0.05 -10.45 -1.73
N GLU A 55 -1.08 -10.74 -2.52
CA GLU A 55 -2.49 -10.68 -2.11
C GLU A 55 -2.80 -11.65 -0.95
N GLU A 56 -1.97 -12.68 -0.77
CA GLU A 56 -2.08 -13.66 0.32
C GLU A 56 -1.40 -13.18 1.62
N THR A 57 -0.74 -12.01 1.62
CA THR A 57 -0.05 -11.48 2.79
C THR A 57 -1.06 -10.95 3.80
N VAL A 58 -1.11 -11.55 4.98
CA VAL A 58 -1.87 -11.00 6.10
C VAL A 58 -1.10 -9.82 6.68
N LEU A 59 -1.71 -8.64 6.61
CA LEU A 59 -1.17 -7.41 7.19
C LEU A 59 -1.64 -7.23 8.63
N ALA A 60 -0.79 -6.61 9.45
CA ALA A 60 -1.24 -6.06 10.72
C ALA A 60 -2.28 -4.96 10.46
N ILE A 61 -3.28 -4.88 11.34
CA ILE A 61 -4.27 -3.79 11.30
C ILE A 61 -3.54 -2.50 11.71
N PRO A 62 -3.80 -1.35 11.03
CA PRO A 62 -3.24 -0.07 11.45
C PRO A 62 -3.53 0.23 12.92
N ALA A 63 -2.56 0.84 13.60
CA ALA A 63 -2.63 1.08 15.04
C ALA A 63 -3.85 1.93 15.48
N MET A 64 -4.45 1.57 16.63
CA MET A 64 -5.71 2.13 17.12
C MET A 64 -5.52 3.22 18.17
#